data_AF-A0A3G6ZPX0-F1
#
_entry.id   AF-A0A3G6ZPX0-F1
#
_cell.length_a   1.000
_cell.length_b   1.000
_cell.length_c   1.000
_cell.angle_alpha   90.00
_cell.angle_beta   90.00
_cell.angle_gamma   90.00
#
_symmetry.space_group_name_H-M   'P 1'
#
loop_
_entity.id
_entity.type
_entity.pdbx_description
1 polymer ?
#
loop_
_entity_poly.entity_id
_entity_poly.type
_entity_poly.pdbx_seq_one_letter_code
_entity_poly.pdbx_strand_id
1 'polypeptide(L)'
;MTSDPRRRLTLAISIIGTVVVTLYAAWAYIHIMVLNPLAAVPGLPLEEIWRQTELSQGSIDRFVVPAILAVGPVLALILLVLGQILLRNEPEWVVVGYLGILVLGAPAEFVASFSPGMNLADTFAISGADYSPWAAPLMAASALALVAFLASIAAIGFRAARSSASPAAAG
;
A
#
# COMPACT_ATOMS: atom_id res chain seq x y z
N MET A 1 28.98 6.19 22.35
CA MET A 1 28.04 5.21 21.78
C MET A 1 28.05 5.35 20.26
N THR A 2 28.90 4.59 19.58
CA THR A 2 28.90 4.52 18.11
C THR A 2 27.69 3.68 17.69
N SER A 3 26.61 4.32 17.26
CA SER A 3 25.45 3.61 16.73
C SER A 3 25.86 2.83 15.47
N ASP A 4 25.60 1.53 15.50
CA ASP A 4 25.82 0.60 14.39
C ASP A 4 25.24 1.16 13.06
N PRO A 5 26.04 1.28 11.99
CA PRO A 5 25.58 1.72 10.68
C PRO A 5 24.38 0.94 10.16
N ARG A 6 24.32 -0.38 10.39
CA ARG A 6 23.18 -1.21 9.96
C ARG A 6 21.90 -0.82 10.70
N ARG A 7 21.99 -0.57 12.01
CA ARG A 7 20.84 -0.13 12.81
C ARG A 7 20.29 1.21 12.34
N ARG A 8 21.16 2.18 12.02
CA ARG A 8 20.73 3.47 11.44
C ARG A 8 20.01 3.28 10.10
N LEU A 9 20.55 2.39 9.26
CA LEU A 9 19.95 2.08 7.96
C LEU A 9 18.57 1.42 8.14
N THR A 10 18.44 0.43 9.02
CA THR A 10 17.15 -0.21 9.35
C THR A 10 16.11 0.81 9.81
N LEU A 11 16.49 1.76 10.68
CA LEU A 11 15.61 2.83 11.13
C LEU A 11 15.19 3.75 9.98
N ALA A 12 16.14 4.20 9.15
CA ALA A 12 15.85 5.07 8.02
C ALA A 12 14.88 4.39 7.02
N ILE A 13 15.15 3.13 6.67
CA ILE A 13 14.27 2.32 5.82
C ILE A 13 12.88 2.20 6.45
N SER A 14 12.80 1.95 7.76
CA SER A 14 11.51 1.81 8.45
C SER A 14 10.68 3.10 8.39
N ILE A 15 11.32 4.24 8.65
CA ILE A 15 10.66 5.54 8.60
C ILE A 15 10.18 5.83 7.18
N ILE A 16 11.06 5.69 6.19
CA ILE A 16 10.73 5.96 4.77
C ILE A 16 9.62 5.02 4.31
N GLY A 17 9.74 3.72 4.57
CA GLY A 17 8.74 2.72 4.21
C GLY A 17 7.37 3.02 4.82
N THR A 18 7.34 3.43 6.10
CA THR A 18 6.09 3.81 6.77
C THR A 18 5.44 5.03 6.13
N VAL A 19 6.24 6.06 5.83
CA VAL A 19 5.76 7.27 5.15
C VAL A 19 5.21 6.92 3.78
N VAL A 20 5.93 6.12 2.98
CA VAL A 20 5.51 5.72 1.63
C VAL A 20 4.19 4.93 1.67
N VAL A 21 4.06 3.93 2.55
CA VAL A 21 2.82 3.16 2.70
C VAL A 21 1.65 4.06 3.15
N THR A 22 1.92 5.02 4.04
CA THR A 22 0.88 5.95 4.51
C THR A 22 0.42 6.88 3.39
N LEU A 23 1.36 7.42 2.60
CA LEU A 23 1.05 8.26 1.44
C LEU A 23 0.30 7.48 0.37
N TYR A 24 0.65 6.21 0.13
CA TYR A 24 -0.07 5.32 -0.77
C TYR A 24 -1.54 5.18 -0.33
N ALA A 25 -1.78 4.85 0.95
CA ALA A 25 -3.13 4.68 1.48
C ALA A 25 -3.94 5.99 1.45
N ALA A 26 -3.31 7.12 1.75
CA ALA A 26 -3.94 8.43 1.66
C ALA A 26 -4.33 8.79 0.22
N TRP A 27 -3.45 8.50 -0.75
CA TRP A 27 -3.75 8.71 -2.16
C TRP A 27 -4.87 7.80 -2.65
N ALA A 28 -4.86 6.51 -2.27
CA ALA A 28 -5.96 5.58 -2.55
C ALA A 28 -7.29 6.08 -1.97
N TYR A 29 -7.29 6.62 -0.75
CA TYR A 29 -8.49 7.21 -0.16
C TYR A 29 -8.99 8.41 -0.97
N ILE A 30 -8.11 9.36 -1.33
CA ILE A 30 -8.47 10.52 -2.16
C ILE A 30 -8.98 10.06 -3.52
N HIS A 31 -8.35 9.06 -4.12
CA HIS A 31 -8.77 8.48 -5.38
C HIS A 31 -10.22 7.99 -5.31
N ILE A 32 -10.52 7.11 -4.34
CA ILE A 32 -11.81 6.46 -4.17
C ILE A 32 -12.90 7.46 -3.75
N MET A 33 -12.59 8.36 -2.82
CA MET A 33 -13.59 9.22 -2.16
C MET A 33 -13.80 10.58 -2.82
N VAL A 34 -12.91 10.99 -3.71
CA VAL A 34 -12.91 12.34 -4.29
C VAL A 34 -12.78 12.28 -5.80
N LEU A 35 -11.67 11.74 -6.32
CA LEU A 35 -11.35 11.84 -7.74
C LEU A 35 -12.26 10.98 -8.61
N ASN A 36 -12.50 9.73 -8.19
CA ASN A 36 -13.37 8.82 -8.93
C ASN A 36 -14.84 9.29 -8.95
N PRO A 37 -15.48 9.68 -7.82
CA PRO A 37 -16.84 10.21 -7.85
C PRO A 37 -17.01 11.45 -8.74
N LEU A 38 -16.06 12.40 -8.67
CA LEU A 38 -16.09 13.61 -9.52
C LEU A 38 -15.94 13.28 -11.01
N ALA A 39 -15.18 12.24 -11.35
CA ALA A 39 -15.05 11.75 -12.72
C ALA A 39 -16.29 10.96 -13.17
N ALA A 40 -16.90 10.20 -12.27
CA ALA A 40 -18.07 9.37 -12.51
C ALA A 40 -19.35 10.19 -12.77
N VAL A 41 -19.49 11.34 -12.08
CA VAL A 41 -20.65 12.23 -12.22
C VAL A 41 -20.20 13.67 -12.53
N PRO A 42 -19.77 13.95 -13.77
CA PRO A 42 -19.26 15.26 -14.14
C PRO A 42 -20.29 16.38 -13.94
N GLY A 43 -19.87 17.49 -13.35
CA GLY A 43 -20.71 18.69 -13.17
C GLY A 43 -21.53 18.73 -11.87
N LEU A 44 -21.53 17.65 -11.08
CA LEU A 44 -22.15 17.64 -9.75
C LEU A 44 -21.09 17.87 -8.66
N PRO A 45 -21.34 18.72 -7.65
CA PRO A 45 -20.38 18.90 -6.56
C PRO A 45 -20.29 17.64 -5.70
N LEU A 46 -19.11 17.36 -5.15
CA LEU A 46 -18.82 16.13 -4.39
C LEU A 46 -19.78 15.87 -3.22
N GLU A 47 -20.14 16.93 -2.51
CA GLU A 47 -21.08 16.86 -1.38
C GLU A 47 -22.47 16.39 -1.81
N GLU A 48 -22.92 16.84 -2.98
CA GLU A 48 -24.21 16.47 -3.54
C GLU A 48 -24.18 15.03 -4.07
N ILE A 49 -23.06 14.58 -4.65
CA ILE A 49 -22.84 13.19 -5.03
C ILE A 49 -23.01 12.29 -3.80
N TRP A 50 -22.25 12.54 -2.73
CA TRP A 50 -22.35 11.73 -1.52
C TRP A 50 -23.70 11.82 -0.83
N ARG A 51 -24.33 13.00 -0.81
CA ARG A 51 -25.68 13.16 -0.25
C ARG A 51 -26.70 12.29 -0.97
N GLN A 52 -26.68 12.27 -2.31
CA GLN A 52 -27.61 11.44 -3.09
C GLN A 52 -27.31 9.95 -2.92
N THR A 53 -26.03 9.55 -2.93
CA THR A 53 -25.64 8.15 -2.71
C THR A 53 -26.04 7.66 -1.33
N GLU A 54 -25.90 8.48 -0.29
CA GLU A 54 -26.29 8.11 1.07
C GLU A 54 -27.79 7.98 1.27
N LEU A 55 -28.58 8.81 0.60
CA LEU A 55 -30.04 8.69 0.63
C LEU A 55 -30.52 7.40 -0.04
N SER A 56 -29.79 6.91 -1.05
CA SER A 56 -30.15 5.72 -1.81
C SER A 56 -29.57 4.42 -1.23
N GLN A 57 -28.31 4.45 -0.78
CA GLN A 57 -27.51 3.25 -0.44
C GLN A 57 -27.00 3.24 1.01
N GLY A 58 -27.16 4.34 1.75
CA GLY A 58 -26.60 4.52 3.10
C GLY A 58 -25.14 4.99 3.10
N SER A 59 -24.58 5.17 4.30
CA SER A 59 -23.31 5.87 4.52
C SER A 59 -22.15 4.98 5.00
N ILE A 60 -22.24 3.66 4.80
CA ILE A 60 -21.29 2.70 5.39
C ILE A 60 -19.88 2.83 4.81
N ASP A 61 -19.77 3.26 3.54
CA ASP A 61 -18.50 3.40 2.83
C ASP A 61 -17.55 4.40 3.50
N ARG A 62 -18.08 5.44 4.17
CA ARG A 62 -17.27 6.40 4.92
C ARG A 62 -16.46 5.77 6.04
N PHE A 63 -16.89 4.61 6.54
CA PHE A 63 -16.20 3.88 7.60
C PHE A 63 -15.39 2.69 7.05
N VAL A 64 -15.97 1.94 6.11
CA VAL A 64 -15.35 0.72 5.58
C VAL A 64 -14.10 1.01 4.75
N VAL A 65 -14.15 2.02 3.87
CA VAL A 65 -13.00 2.36 3.02
C VAL A 65 -11.77 2.78 3.83
N PRO A 66 -11.84 3.75 4.78
CA PRO A 66 -10.67 4.06 5.59
C PRO A 66 -10.24 2.91 6.48
N ALA A 67 -11.16 2.05 6.95
CA ALA A 67 -10.79 0.86 7.74
C ALA A 67 -9.95 -0.14 6.93
N ILE A 68 -10.34 -0.43 5.68
CA ILE A 68 -9.57 -1.29 4.77
C ILE A 68 -8.22 -0.66 4.46
N LEU A 69 -8.20 0.62 4.08
CA LEU A 69 -6.97 1.31 3.69
C LEU A 69 -6.01 1.52 4.88
N ALA A 70 -6.51 1.60 6.12
CA ALA A 70 -5.70 1.72 7.32
C ALA A 70 -4.87 0.46 7.64
N VAL A 71 -5.23 -0.71 7.09
CA VAL A 71 -4.47 -1.95 7.30
C VAL A 71 -3.01 -1.79 6.89
N GLY A 72 -2.74 -1.16 5.74
CA GLY A 72 -1.37 -0.92 5.26
C GLY A 72 -0.53 -0.09 6.24
N PRO A 73 -0.94 1.13 6.60
CA PRO A 73 -0.26 1.96 7.60
C PRO A 73 -0.08 1.27 8.96
N VAL A 74 -1.07 0.50 9.43
CA VAL A 74 -0.94 -0.27 10.68
C VAL A 74 0.14 -1.34 10.57
N LEU A 75 0.15 -2.12 9.47
CA LEU A 75 1.20 -3.11 9.22
C LEU A 75 2.59 -2.47 9.09
N ALA A 76 2.67 -1.29 8.46
CA ALA A 76 3.89 -0.52 8.35
C ALA A 76 4.41 -0.07 9.73
N LEU A 77 3.53 0.44 10.61
CA LEU A 77 3.89 0.82 11.97
C LEU A 77 4.35 -0.40 12.80
N ILE A 78 3.66 -1.53 12.67
CA ILE A 78 4.09 -2.79 13.30
C ILE A 78 5.49 -3.16 12.80
N LEU A 79 5.73 -3.13 11.49
CA LEU A 79 7.02 -3.47 10.91
C LEU A 79 8.12 -2.47 11.31
N LEU A 80 7.82 -1.19 11.47
CA LEU A 80 8.74 -0.21 12.02
C LEU A 80 9.19 -0.62 13.41
N VAL A 81 8.25 -0.95 14.29
CA VAL A 81 8.55 -1.38 15.67
C VAL A 81 9.34 -2.69 15.66
N LEU A 82 8.87 -3.72 14.95
CA LEU A 82 9.56 -5.01 14.79
C LEU A 82 10.97 -4.84 14.20
N GLY A 83 11.13 -3.89 13.28
CA GLY A 83 12.39 -3.45 12.70
C GLY A 83 13.41 -3.02 13.75
N GLN A 84 12.96 -2.36 14.82
CA GLN A 84 13.84 -1.87 15.88
C GLN A 84 14.11 -2.89 16.97
N ILE A 85 13.16 -3.81 17.23
CA ILE A 85 13.29 -4.79 18.31
C ILE A 85 13.92 -6.11 17.84
N LEU A 86 13.43 -6.67 16.72
CA LEU A 86 13.80 -8.00 16.23
C LEU A 86 14.76 -7.94 15.03
N LEU A 87 14.53 -7.02 14.09
CA LEU A 87 15.26 -6.98 12.81
C LEU A 87 16.32 -5.87 12.76
N ARG A 88 16.82 -5.42 13.92
CA ARG A 88 17.67 -4.23 14.05
C ARG A 88 18.92 -4.23 13.17
N ASN A 89 19.46 -5.41 12.84
CA ASN A 89 20.65 -5.58 12.02
C ASN A 89 20.35 -6.23 10.65
N GLU A 90 19.08 -6.35 10.29
CA GLU A 90 18.56 -7.07 9.12
C GLU A 90 17.81 -6.10 8.17
N PRO A 91 18.45 -5.03 7.66
CA PRO A 91 17.79 -4.03 6.82
C PRO A 91 17.17 -4.64 5.56
N GLU A 92 17.75 -5.73 5.04
CA GLU A 92 17.25 -6.43 3.85
C GLU A 92 15.84 -6.98 4.06
N TRP A 93 15.57 -7.59 5.22
CA TRP A 93 14.26 -8.14 5.55
C TRP A 93 13.22 -7.08 5.84
N VAL A 94 13.64 -5.93 6.39
CA VAL A 94 12.75 -4.77 6.57
C VAL A 94 12.32 -4.21 5.21
N VAL A 95 13.23 -4.08 4.24
CA VAL A 95 12.88 -3.68 2.86
C VAL A 95 11.86 -4.64 2.25
N VAL A 96 12.12 -5.95 2.34
CA VAL A 96 11.21 -6.98 1.84
C VAL A 96 9.81 -6.84 2.45
N GLY A 97 9.72 -6.60 3.76
CA GLY A 97 8.44 -6.41 4.45
C GLY A 97 7.64 -5.21 3.91
N TYR A 98 8.26 -4.03 3.76
CA TYR A 98 7.58 -2.85 3.21
C TYR A 98 7.18 -3.04 1.75
N LEU A 99 8.04 -3.65 0.94
CA LEU A 99 7.71 -3.97 -0.45
C LEU A 99 6.51 -4.93 -0.51
N GLY A 100 6.46 -5.94 0.36
CA GLY A 100 5.32 -6.85 0.46
C GLY A 100 4.01 -6.12 0.79
N ILE A 101 4.04 -5.14 1.71
CA ILE A 101 2.86 -4.31 2.01
C ILE A 101 2.43 -3.50 0.77
N LEU A 102 3.37 -2.89 0.04
CA LEU A 102 3.06 -2.11 -1.17
C LEU A 102 2.54 -2.96 -2.33
N VAL A 103 2.99 -4.22 -2.46
CA VAL A 103 2.45 -5.18 -3.43
C VAL A 103 0.96 -5.40 -3.19
N LEU A 104 0.56 -5.55 -1.92
CA LEU A 104 -0.83 -5.72 -1.52
C LEU A 104 -1.66 -4.43 -1.62
N GLY A 105 -1.04 -3.29 -1.91
CA GLY A 105 -1.70 -1.99 -2.06
C GLY A 105 -2.78 -1.99 -3.14
N ALA A 106 -2.46 -2.46 -4.35
CA ALA A 106 -3.43 -2.47 -5.46
C ALA A 106 -4.62 -3.42 -5.20
N PRO A 107 -4.42 -4.67 -4.71
CA PRO A 107 -5.54 -5.50 -4.26
C PRO A 107 -6.38 -4.86 -3.16
N ALA A 108 -5.77 -4.18 -2.19
CA ALA A 108 -6.50 -3.50 -1.12
C ALA A 108 -7.32 -2.31 -1.65
N GLU A 109 -6.76 -1.54 -2.58
CA GLU A 109 -7.45 -0.43 -3.26
C GLU A 109 -8.66 -0.94 -4.04
N PHE A 110 -8.52 -2.02 -4.81
CA PHE A 110 -9.61 -2.65 -5.54
C PHE A 110 -10.75 -3.13 -4.61
N VAL A 111 -10.40 -3.79 -3.50
CA VAL A 111 -11.41 -4.21 -2.51
C VAL A 111 -12.09 -3.02 -1.84
N ALA A 112 -11.33 -1.96 -1.54
CA ALA A 112 -11.86 -0.75 -0.91
C ALA A 112 -12.75 0.08 -1.87
N SER A 113 -12.45 0.08 -3.16
CA SER A 113 -13.18 0.86 -4.17
C SER A 113 -14.48 0.20 -4.62
N PHE A 114 -14.60 -1.11 -4.43
CA PHE A 114 -15.74 -1.91 -4.91
C PHE A 114 -17.10 -1.41 -4.43
N SER A 115 -17.28 -1.28 -3.10
CA SER A 115 -18.56 -0.87 -2.52
C SER A 115 -18.96 0.56 -2.93
N PRO A 116 -18.08 1.58 -2.78
CA PRO A 116 -18.35 2.92 -3.30
C PRO A 116 -18.67 2.95 -4.80
N GLY A 117 -17.94 2.19 -5.61
CA GLY A 117 -18.16 2.11 -7.06
C GLY A 117 -19.53 1.55 -7.42
N MET A 118 -19.97 0.49 -6.73
CA MET A 118 -21.31 -0.08 -6.91
C MET A 118 -22.41 0.88 -6.42
N ASN A 119 -22.21 1.53 -5.27
CA ASN A 119 -23.19 2.47 -4.74
C ASN A 119 -23.38 3.69 -5.66
N LEU A 120 -22.31 4.19 -6.27
CA LEU A 120 -22.38 5.22 -7.30
C LEU A 120 -23.08 4.72 -8.56
N ALA A 121 -22.75 3.51 -9.02
CA ALA A 121 -23.37 2.87 -10.18
C ALA A 121 -24.90 2.79 -10.02
N ASP A 122 -25.37 2.28 -8.88
CA ASP A 122 -26.79 2.11 -8.61
C ASP A 122 -27.51 3.45 -8.40
N THR A 123 -26.84 4.45 -7.81
CA THR A 123 -27.44 5.78 -7.56
C THR A 123 -27.60 6.57 -8.85
N PHE A 124 -26.60 6.56 -9.72
CA PHE A 124 -26.56 7.41 -10.93
C PHE A 124 -26.84 6.65 -12.23
N ALA A 125 -27.18 5.36 -12.15
CA ALA A 125 -27.39 4.47 -13.29
C ALA A 125 -26.20 4.46 -14.26
N ILE A 126 -25.00 4.43 -13.70
CA ILE A 126 -23.72 4.37 -14.42
C ILE A 126 -23.06 3.00 -14.23
N SER A 127 -21.97 2.72 -14.93
CA SER A 127 -21.19 1.50 -14.66
C SER A 127 -20.44 1.60 -13.32
N GLY A 128 -20.14 0.48 -12.67
CA GLY A 128 -19.29 0.43 -11.46
C GLY A 128 -17.79 0.46 -11.76
N ALA A 129 -17.39 0.85 -12.97
CA ALA A 129 -15.99 0.94 -13.37
C ALA A 129 -15.28 2.10 -12.66
N ASP A 130 -13.95 2.06 -12.68
CA ASP A 130 -13.13 3.23 -12.33
C ASP A 130 -13.19 4.25 -13.47
N TYR A 131 -13.63 5.47 -13.16
CA TYR A 131 -13.73 6.58 -14.10
C TYR A 131 -12.50 7.49 -14.07
N SER A 132 -11.68 7.37 -13.03
CA SER A 132 -10.54 8.24 -12.80
C SER A 132 -9.23 7.56 -13.23
N PRO A 133 -8.35 8.22 -14.01
CA PRO A 133 -7.06 7.63 -14.39
C PRO A 133 -6.07 7.57 -13.19
N TRP A 134 -6.45 8.12 -12.03
CA TRP A 134 -5.55 8.29 -10.88
C TRP A 134 -5.36 7.03 -10.02
N ALA A 135 -6.01 5.92 -10.36
CA ALA A 135 -5.60 4.59 -9.91
C ALA A 135 -4.30 4.12 -10.58
N ALA A 136 -3.99 4.58 -11.80
CA ALA A 136 -2.84 4.08 -12.55
C ALA A 136 -1.50 4.26 -11.81
N PRO A 137 -1.22 5.39 -11.14
CA PRO A 137 -0.03 5.53 -10.29
C PRO A 137 0.04 4.52 -9.13
N LEU A 138 -1.08 4.17 -8.49
CA LEU A 138 -1.14 3.19 -7.41
C LEU A 138 -0.82 1.78 -7.92
N MET A 139 -1.40 1.42 -9.07
CA MET A 139 -1.15 0.14 -9.71
C MET A 139 0.30 0.03 -10.19
N ALA A 140 0.85 1.10 -10.79
CA ALA A 140 2.25 1.16 -11.18
C ALA A 140 3.19 1.03 -9.97
N ALA A 141 2.88 1.70 -8.85
CA ALA A 141 3.66 1.60 -7.62
C ALA A 141 3.65 0.18 -7.05
N SER A 142 2.49 -0.49 -7.00
CA SER A 142 2.40 -1.90 -6.56
C SER A 142 3.11 -2.86 -7.51
N ALA A 143 3.06 -2.63 -8.83
CA ALA A 143 3.79 -3.44 -9.81
C ALA A 143 5.31 -3.27 -9.67
N LEU A 144 5.80 -2.04 -9.50
CA LEU A 144 7.21 -1.77 -9.24
C LEU A 144 7.65 -2.37 -7.91
N ALA A 145 6.81 -2.29 -6.87
CA ALA A 145 7.07 -2.93 -5.59
C ALA A 145 7.16 -4.46 -5.72
N LEU A 146 6.34 -5.07 -6.57
CA LEU A 146 6.40 -6.51 -6.83
C LEU A 146 7.73 -6.91 -7.48
N VAL A 147 8.16 -6.18 -8.50
CA VAL A 147 9.46 -6.42 -9.15
C VAL A 147 10.59 -6.29 -8.13
N ALA A 148 10.59 -5.22 -7.33
CA ALA A 148 11.60 -4.98 -6.30
C ALA A 148 11.56 -6.04 -5.19
N PHE A 149 10.37 -6.51 -4.80
CA PHE A 149 10.18 -7.55 -3.81
C PHE A 149 10.82 -8.86 -4.27
N LEU A 150 10.48 -9.32 -5.48
CA LEU A 150 11.02 -10.54 -6.07
C LEU A 150 12.54 -10.44 -6.26
N ALA A 151 13.04 -9.31 -6.74
CA ALA A 151 14.48 -9.06 -6.87
C ALA A 151 15.20 -9.11 -5.51
N SER A 152 14.60 -8.56 -4.46
CA SER A 152 15.18 -8.53 -3.11
C SER A 152 15.25 -9.94 -2.51
N ILE A 153 14.18 -10.73 -2.60
CA ILE A 153 14.15 -12.12 -2.16
C ILE A 153 15.20 -12.95 -2.91
N ALA A 154 15.25 -12.82 -4.24
CA ALA A 154 16.23 -13.53 -5.06
C ALA A 154 17.67 -13.16 -4.65
N ALA A 155 17.96 -11.87 -4.47
CA ALA A 155 19.28 -11.40 -4.07
C ALA A 155 19.71 -11.91 -2.68
N ILE A 156 18.78 -12.00 -1.72
CA ILE A 156 19.05 -12.59 -0.41
C ILE A 156 19.39 -14.09 -0.57
N GLY A 157 18.58 -14.82 -1.33
CA GLY A 157 18.79 -16.26 -1.59
C GLY A 157 20.13 -16.56 -2.27
N PHE A 158 20.50 -15.79 -3.30
CA PHE A 158 21.76 -15.97 -4.01
C PHE A 158 22.98 -15.70 -3.12
N ARG A 159 22.92 -14.70 -2.22
CA ARG A 159 23.99 -14.43 -1.25
C ARG A 159 24.16 -15.58 -0.26
N ALA A 160 23.04 -16.08 0.28
CA ALA A 160 23.06 -17.20 1.21
C ALA A 160 23.67 -18.47 0.57
N ALA A 161 23.29 -18.78 -0.67
CA ALA A 161 23.83 -19.94 -1.39
C ALA A 161 25.35 -19.85 -1.64
N ARG A 162 25.87 -18.65 -1.97
CA ARG A 162 27.32 -18.43 -2.16
C ARG A 162 28.11 -18.59 -0.87
N SER A 163 27.60 -18.06 0.25
CA SER A 163 28.25 -18.19 1.56
C SER A 163 28.39 -19.64 2.01
N SER A 164 27.43 -20.50 1.67
CA SER A 164 27.47 -21.94 1.98
C SER A 164 28.42 -22.75 1.09
N ALA A 165 28.86 -22.23 -0.06
CA ALA A 165 29.74 -22.93 -1.00
C ALA A 165 31.25 -22.70 -0.74
N SER A 166 31.62 -21.64 -0.02
CA SER A 166 33.00 -21.33 0.35
C SER A 166 33.71 -22.17 1.44
N PRO A 167 33.08 -23.09 2.22
CA PRO A 167 33.80 -23.87 3.24
C PRO A 167 34.76 -24.95 2.70
N ALA A 168 34.62 -25.39 1.44
CA ALA A 168 35.34 -26.57 0.92
C ALA A 168 36.78 -26.31 0.43
N ALA A 169 37.28 -25.07 0.48
CA ALA A 169 38.60 -24.70 -0.05
C ALA A 169 39.68 -24.47 1.03
N ALA A 170 39.42 -24.83 2.28
CA ALA A 170 40.31 -24.60 3.43
C ALA A 170 40.74 -25.87 4.18
N GLY A 171 40.74 -27.03 3.50
CA GLY A 171 41.22 -28.31 4.03
C GLY A 171 42.48 -28.79 3.33
#